data_AF-A0A0F9H0N7-F1
#
_entry.id   AF-A0A0F9H0N7-F1
#
_cell.length_a   1.000
_cell.length_b   1.000
_cell.length_c   1.000
_cell.angle_alpha   90.00
_cell.angle_beta   90.00
_cell.angle_gamma   90.00
#
_symmetry.space_group_name_H-M   'P 1'
#
loop_
_entity.id
_entity.type
_entity.pdbx_description
1 polymer ?
#
loop_
_entity_poly.entity_id
_entity_poly.type
_entity_poly.pdbx_seq_one_letter_code
_entity_poly.pdbx_strand_id
1 'polypeptide(L)'
;MLATALTSRRLADPKGRVAFFWRLTPRRRRLNSAPAACCCFLDFAGMFRLSASRLALLVRVFSHYTMNPKATIKRLRKQIPTFECIPGCTDCCGPVHAAPWEESQIEKHTGKAAKLNRLPSPGLCLRCPYSLNGNCEIYDDRPIICRLFGTIDEPEMLCPHGRRPKVLLTKKQGAKITEEWMKTF
;
A
#
# COMPACT_ATOMS: atom_id res chain seq x y z
N MET A 1 -22.88 64.58 22.55
CA MET A 1 -22.16 64.50 21.27
C MET A 1 -22.70 63.26 20.55
N LEU A 2 -23.78 63.30 19.74
CA LEU A 2 -23.89 63.80 18.35
C LEU A 2 -22.62 63.46 17.53
N ALA A 3 -22.61 62.80 16.36
CA ALA A 3 -23.64 62.24 15.47
C ALA A 3 -22.92 61.34 14.42
N THR A 4 -23.69 60.49 13.70
CA THR A 4 -23.59 60.11 12.26
C THR A 4 -22.22 59.89 11.58
N ALA A 5 -21.89 58.71 11.05
CA ALA A 5 -22.34 58.08 9.79
C ALA A 5 -21.50 58.44 8.53
N LEU A 6 -21.42 57.45 7.62
CA LEU A 6 -21.33 57.58 6.15
C LEU A 6 -19.95 57.77 5.46
N THR A 7 -19.56 56.70 4.76
CA THR A 7 -19.18 56.63 3.33
C THR A 7 -18.15 57.60 2.76
N SER A 8 -17.19 57.06 2.00
CA SER A 8 -17.20 57.27 0.54
C SER A 8 -16.18 56.39 -0.18
N ARG A 9 -16.55 56.08 -1.41
CA ARG A 9 -15.85 55.23 -2.39
C ARG A 9 -14.72 56.02 -3.07
N ARG A 10 -13.73 55.25 -3.55
CA ARG A 10 -12.94 55.34 -4.81
C ARG A 10 -12.77 56.71 -5.46
N LEU A 11 -11.54 56.96 -5.91
CA LEU A 11 -11.06 57.39 -7.25
C LEU A 11 -9.55 57.71 -7.06
N ALA A 12 -8.57 57.39 -7.90
CA ALA A 12 -8.38 56.61 -9.11
C ALA A 12 -6.85 56.46 -9.26
N ASP A 13 -6.33 55.34 -9.78
CA ASP A 13 -4.94 55.21 -10.23
C ASP A 13 -4.96 55.06 -11.77
N PRO A 14 -4.26 55.94 -12.53
CA PRO A 14 -4.45 56.10 -13.96
C PRO A 14 -3.49 55.19 -14.75
N LYS A 15 -3.98 54.60 -15.86
CA LYS A 15 -3.29 53.70 -16.82
C LYS A 15 -3.30 52.22 -16.39
N GLY A 16 -4.39 51.46 -16.55
CA GLY A 16 -4.91 51.07 -17.86
C GLY A 16 -4.47 49.65 -18.26
N ARG A 17 -5.18 48.62 -17.75
CA ARG A 17 -5.34 47.23 -18.26
C ARG A 17 -4.11 46.43 -18.69
N VAL A 18 -3.95 45.24 -18.11
CA VAL A 18 -3.88 43.98 -18.90
C VAL A 18 -4.38 42.79 -18.08
N ALA A 19 -5.50 42.22 -18.52
CA ALA A 19 -5.98 40.90 -18.12
C ALA A 19 -5.32 39.86 -19.03
N PHE A 20 -4.65 38.86 -18.44
CA PHE A 20 -4.11 37.71 -19.17
C PHE A 20 -5.26 36.76 -19.53
N PHE A 21 -5.79 36.93 -20.74
CA PHE A 21 -6.71 35.99 -21.38
C PHE A 21 -5.88 35.03 -22.23
N TRP A 22 -5.68 33.79 -21.75
CA TRP A 22 -5.15 32.71 -22.57
C TRP A 22 -6.23 32.20 -23.52
N ARG A 23 -6.26 32.72 -24.76
CA ARG A 23 -6.99 32.11 -25.88
C ARG A 23 -6.07 31.15 -26.62
N LEU A 24 -6.40 29.87 -26.56
CA LEU A 24 -5.89 28.85 -27.46
C LEU A 24 -6.59 29.01 -28.83
N THR A 25 -5.84 29.44 -29.85
CA THR A 25 -6.29 29.37 -31.26
C THR A 25 -5.59 28.21 -31.97
N PRO A 26 -6.31 27.33 -32.70
CA PRO A 26 -5.70 26.26 -33.49
C PRO A 26 -5.25 26.81 -34.85
N ARG A 27 -3.95 26.82 -35.10
CA ARG A 27 -3.38 27.24 -36.39
C ARG A 27 -3.32 26.05 -37.35
N ARG A 28 -4.32 25.92 -38.22
CA ARG A 28 -4.23 25.06 -39.42
C ARG A 28 -3.16 25.63 -40.35
N ARG A 29 -2.12 24.83 -40.66
CA ARG A 29 -1.30 25.02 -41.87
C ARG A 29 -1.63 23.88 -42.85
N ARG A 30 -2.21 24.24 -44.00
CA ARG A 30 -2.12 23.44 -45.23
C ARG A 30 -0.87 23.90 -45.97
N LEU A 31 -0.02 22.97 -46.37
CA LEU A 31 0.86 23.12 -47.52
C LEU A 31 0.84 21.79 -48.29
N ASN A 32 0.33 21.87 -49.52
CA ASN A 32 0.40 20.82 -50.54
C ASN A 32 1.80 20.82 -51.15
N SER A 33 2.36 19.63 -51.40
CA SER A 33 2.98 19.22 -52.67
C SER A 33 3.94 18.05 -52.42
N ALA A 34 3.62 16.89 -53.00
CA ALA A 34 4.56 15.78 -53.16
C ALA A 34 5.76 16.22 -54.02
N PRO A 35 6.92 15.57 -53.83
CA PRO A 35 7.42 14.81 -54.97
C PRO A 35 7.92 13.40 -54.60
N ALA A 36 7.74 12.53 -55.59
CA ALA A 36 8.58 11.40 -56.00
C ALA A 36 9.22 10.50 -54.93
N ALA A 37 8.69 9.27 -54.89
CA ALA A 37 9.38 8.01 -54.66
C ALA A 37 10.89 8.06 -54.32
N CYS A 38 11.22 7.55 -53.14
CA CYS A 38 12.42 6.74 -52.98
C CYS A 38 12.03 5.46 -52.25
N CYS A 39 11.88 4.40 -53.04
CA CYS A 39 11.72 3.02 -52.59
C CYS A 39 13.02 2.57 -51.92
N CYS A 40 13.12 2.71 -50.60
CA CYS A 40 14.03 1.89 -49.80
C CYS A 40 13.21 1.20 -48.72
N PHE A 41 12.66 0.05 -49.12
CA PHE A 41 12.19 -1.02 -48.27
C PHE A 41 13.20 -1.30 -47.15
N LEU A 42 12.86 -0.98 -45.92
CA LEU A 42 13.27 -1.76 -44.75
C LEU A 42 12.02 -1.94 -43.89
N ASP A 43 11.40 -3.11 -44.08
CA ASP A 43 10.34 -3.68 -43.26
C ASP A 43 10.77 -3.73 -41.78
N PHE A 44 10.38 -2.71 -41.01
CA PHE A 44 10.44 -2.74 -39.55
C PHE A 44 9.09 -3.20 -38.94
N ALA A 45 8.34 -4.03 -39.68
CA ALA A 45 7.06 -4.61 -39.24
C ALA A 45 7.18 -6.13 -38.95
N GLY A 46 8.38 -6.59 -38.64
CA GLY A 46 8.73 -8.01 -38.51
C GLY A 46 9.24 -8.41 -37.12
N MET A 47 8.70 -7.88 -36.03
CA MET A 47 9.05 -8.40 -34.70
C MET A 47 7.84 -8.32 -33.78
N PHE A 48 7.34 -9.49 -33.35
CA PHE A 48 6.20 -9.71 -32.44
C PHE A 48 4.79 -9.81 -33.06
N ARG A 49 4.60 -10.68 -34.06
CA ARG A 49 3.33 -11.44 -34.17
C ARG A 49 3.37 -12.61 -33.19
N LEU A 50 3.00 -12.40 -31.94
CA LEU A 50 2.72 -13.52 -31.04
C LEU A 50 1.43 -14.21 -31.52
N SER A 51 1.50 -15.51 -31.80
CA SER A 51 0.30 -16.28 -32.16
C SER A 51 -0.71 -16.25 -31.01
N ALA A 52 -2.01 -16.36 -31.33
CA ALA A 52 -3.06 -16.42 -30.31
C ALA A 52 -2.79 -17.50 -29.25
N SER A 53 -2.14 -18.61 -29.64
CA SER A 53 -1.70 -19.69 -28.75
C SER A 53 -0.56 -19.28 -27.80
N ARG A 54 0.40 -18.48 -28.28
CA ARG A 54 1.47 -17.90 -27.43
C ARG A 54 0.93 -16.83 -26.50
N LEU A 55 -0.03 -16.02 -26.96
CA LEU A 55 -0.71 -15.04 -26.12
C LEU A 55 -1.56 -15.73 -25.04
N ALA A 56 -2.28 -16.80 -25.37
CA ALA A 56 -3.06 -17.59 -24.41
C ALA A 56 -2.17 -18.34 -23.41
N LEU A 57 -1.00 -18.83 -23.83
CA LEU A 57 -0.02 -19.41 -22.93
C LEU A 57 0.58 -18.34 -21.99
N LEU A 58 0.93 -17.16 -22.50
CA LEU A 58 1.40 -16.06 -21.66
C LEU A 58 0.31 -15.59 -20.70
N VAL A 59 -0.94 -15.44 -21.14
CA VAL A 59 -2.06 -15.11 -20.24
C VAL A 59 -2.29 -16.20 -19.20
N ARG A 60 -2.18 -17.49 -19.53
CA ARG A 60 -2.24 -18.58 -18.55
C ARG A 60 -1.05 -18.56 -17.57
N VAL A 61 0.17 -18.40 -18.08
CA VAL A 61 1.41 -18.32 -17.28
C VAL A 61 1.39 -17.09 -16.35
N PHE A 62 0.91 -15.94 -16.83
CA PHE A 62 0.71 -14.74 -16.01
C PHE A 62 -0.48 -14.89 -15.05
N SER A 63 -1.57 -15.55 -15.44
CA SER A 63 -2.74 -15.78 -14.58
C SER A 63 -2.48 -16.80 -13.47
N HIS A 64 -1.52 -17.70 -13.63
CA HIS A 64 -1.05 -18.58 -12.56
C HIS A 64 -0.11 -17.87 -11.58
N TYR A 65 0.38 -16.67 -11.91
CA TYR A 65 1.39 -15.96 -11.12
C TYR A 65 0.91 -14.64 -10.50
N THR A 66 -0.31 -14.17 -10.80
CA THR A 66 -0.90 -13.03 -10.08
C THR A 66 -1.58 -13.52 -8.80
N MET A 67 -0.77 -13.82 -7.78
CA MET A 67 -1.31 -14.00 -6.43
C MET A 67 -2.10 -12.75 -6.05
N ASN A 68 -3.40 -12.90 -5.77
CA ASN A 68 -4.21 -11.84 -5.18
C ASN A 68 -3.82 -11.70 -3.70
N PRO A 69 -3.06 -10.66 -3.29
CA PRO A 69 -2.49 -10.57 -1.93
C PRO A 69 -3.58 -10.59 -0.86
N LYS A 70 -4.67 -9.84 -1.09
CA LYS A 70 -5.84 -9.79 -0.20
C LYS A 70 -6.45 -11.17 0.00
N ALA A 71 -6.70 -11.90 -1.08
CA ALA A 71 -7.32 -13.23 -0.99
C ALA A 71 -6.39 -14.22 -0.26
N THR A 72 -5.10 -14.21 -0.58
CA THR A 72 -4.09 -15.04 0.08
C THR A 72 -3.99 -14.73 1.57
N ILE A 73 -3.82 -13.47 1.96
CA ILE A 73 -3.70 -13.08 3.36
C ILE A 73 -4.97 -13.45 4.14
N LYS A 74 -6.16 -13.23 3.57
CA LYS A 74 -7.42 -13.66 4.20
C LYS A 74 -7.52 -15.17 4.39
N ARG A 75 -7.04 -15.97 3.43
CA ARG A 75 -6.95 -17.43 3.55
C ARG A 75 -5.99 -17.83 4.67
N LEU A 76 -4.79 -17.24 4.70
CA LEU A 76 -3.76 -17.53 5.69
C LEU A 76 -4.24 -17.19 7.11
N ARG A 77 -4.91 -16.05 7.31
CA ARG A 77 -5.49 -15.67 8.62
C ARG A 77 -6.45 -16.72 9.19
N LYS A 78 -7.18 -17.46 8.33
CA LYS A 78 -8.09 -18.53 8.77
C LYS A 78 -7.37 -19.80 9.24
N GLN A 79 -6.12 -20.00 8.83
CA GLN A 79 -5.31 -21.16 9.21
C GLN A 79 -4.62 -20.96 10.56
N ILE A 80 -4.46 -19.72 11.00
CA ILE A 80 -3.79 -19.37 12.25
C ILE A 80 -4.81 -19.51 13.41
N PRO A 81 -4.57 -20.39 14.39
CA PRO A 81 -5.42 -20.48 15.57
C PRO A 81 -5.43 -19.17 16.35
N THR A 82 -6.56 -18.83 16.97
CA THR A 82 -6.74 -17.55 17.65
C THR A 82 -6.74 -17.70 19.17
N PHE A 83 -6.26 -16.66 19.85
CA PHE A 83 -6.33 -16.49 21.30
C PHE A 83 -6.32 -14.99 21.62
N GLU A 84 -6.72 -14.65 22.84
CA GLU A 84 -6.74 -13.26 23.31
C GLU A 84 -5.55 -12.96 24.21
N CYS A 85 -4.96 -11.78 24.00
CA CYS A 85 -3.91 -11.23 24.85
C CYS A 85 -4.50 -10.79 26.20
N ILE A 86 -3.64 -10.62 27.20
CA ILE A 86 -4.05 -10.01 28.47
C ILE A 86 -4.40 -8.53 28.20
N PRO A 87 -5.56 -8.02 28.63
CA PRO A 87 -5.88 -6.60 28.50
C PRO A 87 -4.78 -5.73 29.13
N GLY A 88 -4.33 -4.70 28.43
CA GLY A 88 -3.26 -3.83 28.92
C GLY A 88 -1.83 -4.38 28.73
N CYS A 89 -1.65 -5.56 28.13
CA CYS A 89 -0.32 -6.17 27.94
C CYS A 89 0.30 -5.76 26.61
N THR A 90 1.56 -5.31 26.67
CA THR A 90 2.38 -4.96 25.49
C THR A 90 3.79 -5.57 25.54
N ASP A 91 4.03 -6.54 26.42
CA ASP A 91 5.39 -6.96 26.77
C ASP A 91 6.10 -7.71 25.64
N CYS A 92 5.34 -8.40 24.79
CA CYS A 92 5.86 -9.05 23.58
C CYS A 92 5.70 -8.20 22.31
N CYS A 93 5.26 -6.95 22.41
CA CYS A 93 5.00 -6.09 21.25
C CYS A 93 6.29 -5.43 20.74
N GLY A 94 6.85 -5.96 19.65
CA GLY A 94 8.03 -5.41 18.97
C GLY A 94 7.75 -4.85 17.57
N PRO A 95 8.76 -4.27 16.90
CA PRO A 95 8.71 -3.97 15.48
C PRO A 95 8.52 -5.26 14.68
N VAL A 96 7.60 -5.24 13.72
CA VAL A 96 7.28 -6.39 12.88
C VAL A 96 6.99 -5.93 11.47
N HIS A 97 7.17 -6.81 10.49
CA HIS A 97 6.78 -6.53 9.12
C HIS A 97 5.27 -6.77 8.89
N ALA A 98 4.71 -6.02 7.95
CA ALA A 98 3.33 -6.17 7.48
C ALA A 98 3.30 -6.12 5.95
N ALA A 99 2.47 -6.94 5.31
CA ALA A 99 2.31 -6.87 3.86
C ALA A 99 1.60 -5.55 3.47
N PRO A 100 1.80 -5.01 2.26
CA PRO A 100 1.18 -3.75 1.82
C PRO A 100 -0.34 -3.73 1.97
N TRP A 101 -1.00 -4.87 1.72
CA TRP A 101 -2.44 -4.96 1.93
C TRP A 101 -2.84 -4.83 3.42
N GLU A 102 -2.05 -5.38 4.34
CA GLU A 102 -2.27 -5.28 5.78
C GLU A 102 -1.99 -3.87 6.29
N GLU A 103 -0.91 -3.23 5.81
CA GLU A 103 -0.64 -1.81 6.07
C GLU A 103 -1.81 -0.95 5.64
N SER A 104 -2.37 -1.17 4.44
CA SER A 104 -3.55 -0.41 4.00
C SER A 104 -4.80 -0.65 4.87
N GLN A 105 -4.91 -1.76 5.61
CA GLN A 105 -6.01 -1.93 6.57
C GLN A 105 -5.74 -1.13 7.85
N ILE A 106 -4.50 -1.18 8.35
CA ILE A 106 -4.07 -0.37 9.50
C ILE A 106 -4.25 1.12 9.22
N GLU A 107 -3.90 1.59 8.03
CA GLU A 107 -4.07 2.98 7.63
C GLU A 107 -5.53 3.40 7.59
N LYS A 108 -6.41 2.53 7.09
CA LYS A 108 -7.87 2.78 7.07
C LYS A 108 -8.45 2.85 8.48
N HIS A 109 -8.01 1.98 9.38
CA HIS A 109 -8.47 1.97 10.77
C HIS A 109 -7.94 3.20 11.52
N THR A 110 -6.64 3.46 11.43
CA THR A 110 -5.99 4.50 12.26
C THR A 110 -6.05 5.92 11.65
N GLY A 111 -6.35 6.04 10.36
CA GLY A 111 -6.28 7.30 9.61
C GLY A 111 -4.86 7.83 9.42
N LYS A 112 -3.83 7.03 9.71
CA LYS A 112 -2.40 7.41 9.70
C LYS A 112 -1.60 6.42 8.86
N ALA A 113 -0.54 6.90 8.22
CA ALA A 113 0.39 6.03 7.46
C ALA A 113 0.95 4.89 8.33
N ALA A 114 1.08 3.70 7.74
CA ALA A 114 1.58 2.53 8.45
C ALA A 114 3.04 2.70 8.90
N LYS A 115 3.38 2.11 10.06
CA LYS A 115 4.72 2.22 10.67
C LYS A 115 5.38 0.86 10.97
N LEU A 116 4.74 -0.25 10.63
CA LEU A 116 5.23 -1.59 10.97
C LEU A 116 6.53 -1.95 10.22
N ASN A 117 6.66 -1.57 8.95
CA ASN A 117 7.85 -1.89 8.14
C ASN A 117 9.10 -1.00 8.38
N ARG A 118 9.14 -0.22 9.46
CA ARG A 118 10.28 0.68 9.74
C ARG A 118 11.27 0.01 10.66
N LEU A 119 12.54 -0.05 10.23
CA LEU A 119 13.63 -0.39 11.13
C LEU A 119 13.69 0.66 12.25
N PRO A 120 13.84 0.25 13.53
CA PRO A 120 14.16 1.20 14.57
C PRO A 120 15.50 1.87 14.22
N SER A 121 15.55 3.21 14.17
CA SER A 121 16.82 3.91 13.96
C SER A 121 17.80 3.56 15.09
N PRO A 122 19.12 3.71 14.90
CA PRO A 122 20.10 3.47 15.96
C PRO A 122 19.73 4.27 17.22
N GLY A 123 19.53 3.58 18.34
CA GLY A 123 19.09 4.18 19.62
C GLY A 123 17.57 4.27 19.83
N LEU A 124 16.72 3.77 18.91
CA LEU A 124 15.27 3.76 19.10
C LEU A 124 14.74 2.56 19.90
N CYS A 125 13.59 2.82 20.53
CA CYS A 125 12.79 1.87 21.28
C CYS A 125 12.41 0.65 20.41
N LEU A 126 12.76 -0.56 20.84
CA LEU A 126 12.34 -1.85 20.25
C LEU A 126 10.84 -2.15 20.45
N ARG A 127 10.01 -1.13 20.70
CA ARG A 127 8.58 -1.29 20.94
C ARG A 127 7.80 -1.07 19.64
N CYS A 128 6.72 -1.83 19.49
CA CYS A 128 5.77 -1.61 18.39
C CYS A 128 5.22 -0.17 18.41
N PRO A 129 5.18 0.55 17.27
CA PRO A 129 4.65 1.91 17.21
C PRO A 129 3.15 2.03 17.52
N TYR A 130 2.42 0.91 17.54
CA TYR A 130 1.00 0.83 17.87
C TYR A 130 0.73 0.32 19.29
N SER A 131 1.78 0.12 20.09
CA SER A 131 1.71 -0.21 21.51
C SER A 131 1.61 1.08 22.34
N LEU A 132 0.45 1.73 22.31
CA LEU A 132 0.20 3.02 22.97
C LEU A 132 -0.56 2.82 24.28
N ASN A 133 -0.12 3.48 25.36
CA ASN A 133 -0.81 3.46 26.66
C ASN A 133 -1.14 2.06 27.19
N GLY A 134 -0.22 1.10 26.99
CA GLY A 134 -0.42 -0.29 27.40
C GLY A 134 -1.41 -1.08 26.54
N ASN A 135 -1.87 -0.56 25.40
CA ASN A 135 -2.79 -1.27 24.52
C ASN A 135 -2.30 -1.30 23.07
N CYS A 136 -2.83 -2.25 22.30
CA CYS A 136 -2.57 -2.32 20.86
C CYS A 136 -3.66 -1.58 20.09
N GLU A 137 -3.34 -0.43 19.47
CA GLU A 137 -4.29 0.36 18.67
C GLU A 137 -4.82 -0.41 17.46
N ILE A 138 -4.06 -1.40 16.97
CA ILE A 138 -4.38 -2.19 15.76
C ILE A 138 -4.72 -3.65 16.08
N TYR A 139 -5.22 -3.95 17.29
CA TYR A 139 -5.40 -5.33 17.75
C TYR A 139 -6.19 -6.20 16.77
N ASP A 140 -7.25 -5.65 16.19
CA ASP A 140 -8.11 -6.35 15.23
C ASP A 140 -7.52 -6.42 13.82
N ASP A 141 -6.63 -5.49 13.47
CA ASP A 141 -5.96 -5.42 12.17
C ASP A 141 -4.55 -6.02 12.16
N ARG A 142 -4.12 -6.60 13.29
CA ARG A 142 -2.82 -7.24 13.48
C ARG A 142 -2.39 -8.03 12.24
N PRO A 143 -1.16 -7.81 11.73
CA PRO A 143 -0.66 -8.51 10.55
C PRO A 143 -0.48 -10.01 10.82
N ILE A 144 -0.28 -10.79 9.76
CA ILE A 144 0.01 -12.24 9.83
C ILE A 144 1.13 -12.53 10.84
N ILE A 145 2.24 -11.78 10.81
CA ILE A 145 3.37 -11.98 11.71
C ILE A 145 2.98 -11.82 13.18
N CYS A 146 2.20 -10.78 13.53
CA CYS A 146 1.68 -10.61 14.89
C CYS A 146 0.74 -11.74 15.32
N ARG A 147 -0.02 -12.32 14.39
CA ARG A 147 -0.98 -13.39 14.68
C ARG A 147 -0.30 -14.74 14.85
N LEU A 148 0.83 -14.96 14.19
CA LEU A 148 1.63 -16.18 14.33
C LEU A 148 2.29 -16.27 15.71
N PHE A 149 2.68 -15.14 16.29
CA PHE A 149 3.24 -15.10 17.64
C PHE A 149 2.24 -15.63 18.68
N GLY A 150 2.69 -16.52 19.55
CA GLY A 150 1.88 -17.23 20.54
C GLY A 150 1.09 -18.42 19.98
N THR A 151 1.19 -18.72 18.68
CA THR A 151 0.45 -19.81 18.04
C THR A 151 1.33 -20.94 17.51
N ILE A 152 2.66 -20.76 17.51
CA ILE A 152 3.63 -21.76 17.06
C ILE A 152 4.23 -22.47 18.27
N ASP A 153 4.31 -23.80 18.19
CA ASP A 153 4.98 -24.66 19.17
C ASP A 153 6.50 -24.56 19.01
N GLU A 154 7.05 -23.39 19.36
CA GLU A 154 8.48 -23.11 19.39
C GLU A 154 8.77 -22.11 20.53
N PRO A 155 9.74 -22.37 21.43
CA PRO A 155 9.94 -21.59 22.66
C PRO A 155 10.02 -20.08 22.47
N GLU A 156 10.72 -19.60 21.44
CA GLU A 156 10.92 -18.18 21.14
C GLU A 156 9.67 -17.50 20.58
N MET A 157 8.68 -18.28 20.14
CA MET A 157 7.43 -17.82 19.57
C MET A 157 6.26 -17.94 20.54
N LEU A 158 6.47 -18.42 21.77
CA LEU A 158 5.43 -18.52 22.79
C LEU A 158 5.23 -17.19 23.52
N CYS A 159 3.98 -16.95 23.97
CA CYS A 159 3.70 -15.80 24.82
C CYS A 159 4.39 -15.98 26.18
N PRO A 160 5.15 -14.98 26.68
CA PRO A 160 5.83 -15.07 27.99
C PRO A 160 4.85 -15.22 29.16
N HIS A 161 3.60 -14.81 28.97
CA HIS A 161 2.52 -14.92 29.96
C HIS A 161 1.65 -16.18 29.79
N GLY A 162 2.07 -17.12 28.94
CA GLY A 162 1.37 -18.40 28.74
C GLY A 162 0.06 -18.33 27.96
N ARG A 163 -0.30 -17.17 27.38
CA ARG A 163 -1.48 -17.05 26.51
C ARG A 163 -1.24 -17.78 25.19
N ARG A 164 -2.13 -18.71 24.85
CA ARG A 164 -2.02 -19.54 23.64
C ARG A 164 -3.37 -20.12 23.23
N PRO A 165 -3.54 -20.52 21.95
CA PRO A 165 -4.70 -21.28 21.51
C PRO A 165 -4.69 -22.70 22.11
N LYS A 166 -5.81 -23.42 22.01
CA LYS A 166 -5.91 -24.83 22.43
C LYS A 166 -5.00 -25.76 21.63
N VAL A 167 -4.78 -25.45 20.36
CA VAL A 167 -3.94 -26.22 19.44
C VAL A 167 -2.92 -25.27 18.84
N LEU A 168 -1.64 -25.61 18.98
CA LEU A 168 -0.52 -24.87 18.40
C LEU A 168 -0.21 -25.40 16.99
N LEU A 169 0.30 -24.52 16.16
CA LEU A 169 0.91 -24.87 14.88
C LEU A 169 2.29 -25.45 15.15
N THR A 170 2.65 -26.49 14.41
CA THR A 170 4.05 -26.92 14.34
C THR A 170 4.92 -25.83 13.72
N LYS A 171 6.21 -25.82 14.03
CA LYS A 171 7.21 -24.94 13.39
C LYS A 171 7.12 -24.97 11.85
N LYS A 172 6.91 -26.16 11.27
CA LYS A 172 6.76 -26.35 9.81
C LYS A 172 5.50 -25.68 9.26
N GLN A 173 4.36 -25.78 9.96
CA GLN A 173 3.12 -25.11 9.54
C GLN A 173 3.26 -23.59 9.62
N GLY A 174 3.84 -23.07 10.70
CA GLY A 174 4.13 -21.65 10.85
C GLY A 174 5.04 -21.13 9.73
N ALA A 175 6.14 -21.83 9.46
CA ALA A 175 7.07 -21.48 8.38
C ALA A 175 6.39 -21.47 7.00
N LYS A 176 5.53 -22.44 6.70
CA LYS A 176 4.77 -22.49 5.44
C LYS A 176 3.84 -21.29 5.27
N ILE A 177 3.15 -20.88 6.35
CA ILE A 177 2.29 -19.69 6.33
C ILE A 177 3.13 -18.44 6.07
N THR A 178 4.27 -18.30 6.75
CA THR A 178 5.17 -17.17 6.56
C THR A 178 5.73 -17.12 5.13
N GLU A 179 6.16 -18.26 4.57
CA GLU A 179 6.67 -18.35 3.19
C GLU A 179 5.61 -17.94 2.17
N GLU A 180 4.36 -18.42 2.33
CA GLU A 180 3.25 -18.05 1.46
C GLU A 180 2.85 -16.58 1.62
N TRP A 181 2.93 -16.03 2.83
CA TRP A 181 2.70 -14.62 3.11
C TRP A 181 3.80 -13.73 2.48
N MET A 182 5.07 -14.13 2.56
CA MET A 182 6.19 -13.40 1.94
C MET A 182 6.05 -13.28 0.42
N LYS A 183 5.38 -14.24 -0.22
CA LYS A 183 5.10 -14.19 -1.67
C LYS A 183 4.07 -13.13 -2.06
N THR A 184 3.47 -12.41 -1.10
CA THR A 184 2.43 -11.40 -1.38
C THR A 184 2.96 -9.99 -1.62
N PHE A 185 4.27 -9.75 -1.51
CA PHE A 185 4.91 -8.46 -1.75
C PHE A 185 6.37 -8.60 -2.21
#